data_AF-A0A349UYP2-F1
#
_entry.id   AF-A0A349UYP2-F1
#
_cell.length_a   1.000
_cell.length_b   1.000
_cell.length_c   1.000
_cell.angle_alpha   90.00
_cell.angle_beta   90.00
_cell.angle_gamma   90.00
#
_symmetry.space_group_name_H-M   'P 1'
#
loop_
_entity.id
_entity.type
_entity.pdbx_description
1 polymer ?
#
loop_
_entity_poly.entity_id
_entity_poly.type
_entity_poly.pdbx_seq_one_letter_code
_entity_poly.pdbx_strand_id
1 'polypeptide(L)'
;LAVLLATTANTLATVPTFWKAWNYPETESRLIFITSFLSAILIIPAIPVWTIANSAFQIGLMATTGALLVAIYRKDLGIRQTI
;
A
#
# COMPACT_ATOMS: atom_id res chain seq x y z
N LEU A 1 -19.66 -1.43 8.80
CA LEU A 1 -19.72 -2.63 7.92
C LEU A 1 -19.14 -2.35 6.53
N ALA A 2 -19.72 -1.43 5.73
CA ALA A 2 -19.24 -1.13 4.37
C ALA A 2 -17.72 -0.86 4.28
N VAL A 3 -17.19 -0.01 5.18
CA VAL A 3 -15.75 0.33 5.23
C VAL A 3 -14.87 -0.89 5.53
N LEU A 4 -15.34 -1.79 6.40
CA LEU A 4 -14.60 -3.01 6.75
C LEU A 4 -14.56 -3.97 5.56
N LEU A 5 -15.69 -4.17 4.88
CA LEU A 5 -15.72 -4.98 3.66
C LEU A 5 -14.85 -4.38 2.55
N ALA A 6 -14.90 -3.05 2.36
CA ALA A 6 -14.06 -2.36 1.38
C ALA A 6 -12.57 -2.50 1.72
N THR A 7 -12.20 -2.39 2.99
CA THR A 7 -10.82 -2.58 3.44
C THR A 7 -10.35 -4.02 3.20
N THR A 8 -11.17 -5.02 3.54
CA THR A 8 -10.85 -6.44 3.29
C THR A 8 -10.74 -6.75 1.79
N ALA A 9 -11.69 -6.26 0.98
CA ALA A 9 -11.64 -6.41 -0.47
C ALA A 9 -10.38 -5.77 -1.06
N ASN A 10 -9.99 -4.59 -0.57
CA ASN A 10 -8.76 -3.93 -0.97
C ASN A 10 -7.52 -4.74 -0.60
N THR A 11 -7.45 -5.27 0.63
CA THR A 11 -6.33 -6.13 1.06
C THR A 11 -6.22 -7.37 0.18
N LEU A 12 -7.34 -8.04 -0.14
CA LEU A 12 -7.35 -9.20 -1.04
C LEU A 12 -6.94 -8.85 -2.47
N ALA A 13 -7.40 -7.71 -3.00
CA ALA A 13 -6.97 -7.21 -4.31
C ALA A 13 -5.49 -6.82 -4.34
N THR A 14 -4.92 -6.47 -3.19
CA THR A 14 -3.50 -6.11 -3.08
C THR A 14 -2.59 -7.34 -3.16
N VAL A 15 -3.07 -8.54 -2.83
CA VAL A 15 -2.25 -9.77 -2.82
C VAL A 15 -1.59 -10.07 -4.18
N PRO A 16 -2.33 -10.17 -5.32
CA PRO A 16 -1.70 -10.44 -6.61
C PRO A 16 -0.77 -9.30 -7.06
N THR A 17 -1.11 -8.06 -6.71
CA THR A 17 -0.28 -6.88 -6.97
C THR A 17 1.03 -6.93 -6.20
N PHE A 18 0.97 -7.28 -4.91
CA PHE A 18 2.15 -7.48 -4.07
C PHE A 18 3.01 -8.61 -4.58
N TRP A 19 2.41 -9.75 -4.96
CA TRP A 19 3.15 -10.87 -5.53
C TRP A 19 3.83 -10.50 -6.86
N LYS A 20 3.19 -9.69 -7.70
CA LYS A 20 3.79 -9.19 -8.94
C LYS A 20 4.91 -8.20 -8.65
N ALA A 21 4.69 -7.20 -7.81
CA ALA A 21 5.71 -6.24 -7.36
C ALA A 21 6.93 -6.96 -6.74
N TRP A 22 6.67 -8.06 -6.01
CA TRP A 22 7.68 -8.92 -5.40
C TRP A 22 8.38 -9.85 -6.40
N ASN A 23 7.89 -10.08 -7.62
CA ASN A 23 8.63 -10.91 -8.58
C ASN A 23 9.24 -10.08 -9.73
N TYR A 24 8.59 -8.98 -10.08
CA TYR A 24 8.95 -8.13 -11.22
C TYR A 24 8.92 -6.63 -10.85
N PRO A 25 9.74 -6.18 -9.87
CA PRO A 25 9.75 -4.78 -9.42
C PRO A 25 10.16 -3.80 -10.51
N GLU A 26 10.86 -4.25 -11.57
CA GLU A 26 11.22 -3.44 -12.74
C GLU A 26 10.07 -3.18 -13.72
N THR A 27 8.97 -3.92 -13.63
CA THR A 27 7.77 -3.69 -14.46
C THR A 27 6.81 -2.65 -13.88
N GLU A 28 7.03 -2.27 -12.62
CA GLU A 28 6.20 -1.29 -11.92
C GLU A 28 6.91 0.06 -11.81
N SER A 29 6.18 1.13 -12.10
CA SER A 29 6.75 2.48 -12.06
C SER A 29 6.96 2.89 -10.60
N ARG A 30 8.22 2.87 -10.13
CA ARG A 30 8.61 3.21 -8.74
C ARG A 30 8.03 4.55 -8.29
N LEU A 31 7.96 5.52 -9.21
CA LEU A 31 7.37 6.84 -8.97
C LEU A 31 5.90 6.76 -8.58
N ILE A 32 5.10 5.88 -9.21
CA ILE A 32 3.66 5.75 -8.91
C ILE A 32 3.45 5.25 -7.49
N PHE A 33 4.30 4.32 -7.00
CA PHE A 33 4.18 3.83 -5.64
C PHE A 33 4.66 4.85 -4.59
N ILE A 34 5.75 5.57 -4.88
CA ILE A 34 6.21 6.66 -4.01
C ILE A 34 5.16 7.76 -3.90
N THR A 35 4.59 8.20 -5.03
CA THR A 35 3.55 9.23 -5.04
C THR A 35 2.26 8.72 -4.39
N SER A 36 1.90 7.45 -4.56
CA SER A 36 0.76 6.84 -3.88
C SER A 36 0.94 6.78 -2.37
N PHE A 37 2.13 6.42 -1.89
CA PHE A 37 2.44 6.38 -0.45
C PHE A 37 2.46 7.79 0.17
N LEU A 38 3.10 8.76 -0.51
CA LEU A 38 3.08 10.17 -0.10
C LEU A 38 1.66 10.73 -0.05
N SER A 39 0.84 10.43 -1.06
CA SER A 39 -0.58 10.80 -1.10
C SER A 39 -1.35 10.19 0.08
N ALA A 40 -1.12 8.91 0.38
CA ALA A 40 -1.76 8.23 1.50
C ALA A 40 -1.44 8.88 2.85
N ILE A 41 -0.18 9.30 3.07
CA ILE A 41 0.26 10.02 4.27
C ILE A 41 -0.36 11.43 4.32
N LEU A 42 -0.36 12.16 3.20
CA LEU A 42 -0.88 13.53 3.13
C LEU A 42 -2.38 13.61 3.40
N ILE A 43 -3.12 12.53 3.14
CA ILE A 43 -4.57 12.46 3.42
C ILE A 43 -4.85 12.23 4.91
N ILE A 44 -3.93 11.68 5.71
CA ILE A 44 -4.13 11.44 7.15
C ILE A 44 -4.56 12.71 7.92
N PRO A 45 -3.86 13.86 7.80
CA PRO A 45 -4.29 15.09 8.47
C PRO A 45 -5.58 15.69 7.87
N ALA A 46 -5.96 15.30 6.65
CA ALA A 46 -7.19 15.75 6.01
C ALA A 46 -8.45 15.04 6.54
N ILE A 47 -8.31 14.00 7.39
CA ILE A 47 -9.45 13.29 7.98
C ILE A 47 -10.13 14.22 9.01
N PRO A 48 -11.36 14.72 8.73
CA PRO A 48 -11.99 15.74 9.56
C PRO A 48 -12.47 15.19 10.91
N VAL A 49 -12.79 13.89 10.97
CA VAL A 49 -13.21 13.20 12.20
C VAL A 49 -12.56 11.83 12.25
N TRP A 50 -11.73 11.63 13.28
CA TRP A 50 -11.02 10.38 13.56
C TRP A 50 -11.98 9.32 14.15
N THR A 51 -12.82 8.77 13.29
CA THR A 51 -13.63 7.58 13.60
C THR A 51 -13.07 6.37 12.85
N ILE A 52 -13.29 5.16 13.39
CA ILE A 52 -12.91 3.90 12.74
C ILE A 52 -13.48 3.83 11.32
N ALA A 53 -14.68 4.35 11.08
CA ALA A 53 -15.30 4.35 9.76
C ALA A 53 -14.55 5.25 8.74
N ASN A 54 -13.99 6.37 9.18
CA ASN A 54 -13.29 7.30 8.30
C ASN A 54 -11.80 6.97 8.16
N SER A 55 -11.19 6.38 9.19
CA SER A 55 -9.75 6.12 9.23
C SER A 55 -9.36 4.71 8.80
N ALA A 56 -10.22 3.69 8.97
CA ALA A 56 -9.83 2.30 8.72
C ALA A 56 -9.40 2.05 7.27
N PHE A 57 -10.16 2.58 6.30
CA PHE A 57 -9.80 2.43 4.89
C PHE A 57 -8.51 3.17 4.55
N GLN A 58 -8.36 4.41 5.05
CA GLN A 58 -7.19 5.24 4.75
C GLN A 58 -5.91 4.69 5.39
N ILE A 59 -5.99 4.21 6.63
CA ILE A 59 -4.88 3.54 7.32
C ILE A 59 -4.55 2.22 6.62
N GLY A 60 -5.57 1.45 6.22
CA GLY A 60 -5.38 0.22 5.46
C GLY A 60 -4.68 0.47 4.13
N LEU A 61 -5.07 1.54 3.42
CA LEU A 61 -4.46 1.95 2.16
C LEU A 61 -3.02 2.44 2.35
N MET A 62 -2.73 3.17 3.43
CA MET A 62 -1.35 3.52 3.78
C MET A 62 -0.51 2.27 4.07
N ALA A 63 -1.05 1.31 4.81
CA ALA A 63 -0.33 0.07 5.13
C ALA A 63 -0.05 -0.77 3.88
N THR A 64 -1.02 -0.91 2.97
CA THR A 64 -0.85 -1.67 1.72
C THR A 64 0.09 -0.98 0.73
N THR A 65 -0.04 0.34 0.54
CA THR A 65 0.87 1.12 -0.31
C THR A 65 2.29 1.14 0.25
N GLY A 66 2.45 1.22 1.57
CA GLY A 66 3.74 1.10 2.24
C GLY A 66 4.36 -0.29 2.07
N ALA A 67 3.57 -1.36 2.23
CA ALA A 67 4.03 -2.73 2.00
C ALA A 67 4.49 -2.94 0.54
N LEU A 68 3.74 -2.43 -0.43
CA LEU A 68 4.12 -2.47 -1.85
C LEU A 68 5.39 -1.66 -2.14
N LEU A 69 5.52 -0.48 -1.53
CA LEU A 69 6.71 0.34 -1.68
C LEU A 69 7.95 -0.39 -1.14
N VAL A 70 7.83 -1.05 0.02
CA VAL A 70 8.89 -1.92 0.56
C VAL A 70 9.19 -3.09 -0.38
N ALA A 71 8.16 -3.74 -0.95
CA ALA A 71 8.35 -4.84 -1.90
C ALA A 71 9.13 -4.42 -3.16
N ILE A 72 8.86 -3.22 -3.68
CA ILE A 72 9.54 -2.66 -4.84
C ILE A 72 10.96 -2.22 -4.50
N TYR A 73 11.13 -1.49 -3.38
CA TYR A 73 12.44 -0.99 -2.94
C TYR A 73 13.33 -2.04 -2.30
N ARG A 74 12.86 -3.26 -2.04
CA ARG A 74 13.68 -4.33 -1.44
C ARG A 74 15.00 -4.55 -2.19
N LYS A 75 15.00 -4.38 -3.53
CA LYS A 75 16.16 -4.61 -4.42
C LYS A 75 17.20 -3.50 -4.23
N ASP A 76 16.75 -2.27 -3.99
CA ASP A 76 17.59 -1.11 -3.66
C ASP A 76 18.01 -1.10 -2.18
N LEU A 77 17.20 -1.65 -1.27
CA LEU A 77 17.49 -1.80 0.17
C LEU A 77 18.40 -3.00 0.51
N GLY A 78 18.85 -3.76 -0.50
CA GLY A 78 19.75 -4.91 -0.31
C GLY A 78 19.10 -6.15 0.31
N ILE A 79 17.77 -6.21 0.40
CA ILE A 79 17.02 -7.39 0.83
C ILE A 79 17.05 -8.39 -0.32
N ARG A 80 18.03 -9.31 -0.28
CA ARG A 80 18.19 -10.38 -1.27
C ARG A 80 16.96 -11.28 -1.28
N GLN A 81 16.43 -11.52 -2.48
CA GLN A 81 15.56 -12.65 -2.75
C GLN A 81 16.40 -13.92 -2.58
N THR A 82 16.26 -14.61 -1.45
CA THR A 82 16.58 -16.03 -1.37
C THR A 82 15.44 -16.76 -2.08
N ILE A 83 15.61 -16.96 -3.38
CA ILE A 83 14.98 -18.07 -4.10
C ILE A 83 16.08 -19.07 -4.38
#